data_AF-N9AG34-F1
#
_entry.id   AF-N9AG34-F1
#
_cell.length_a   1.000
_cell.length_b   1.000
_cell.length_c   1.000
_cell.angle_alpha   90.00
_cell.angle_beta   90.00
_cell.angle_gamma   90.00
#
_symmetry.space_group_name_H-M   'P 1'
#
loop_
_entity.id
_entity.type
_entity.pdbx_description
1 polymer ?
#
loop_
_entity_poly.entity_id
_entity_poly.type
_entity_poly.pdbx_seq_one_letter_code
_entity_poly.pdbx_strand_id
1 'polypeptide(L)'
;MVLHADRFELVRKNDIILKNIDQAQPQFQHVSWSKPQFVAVKSASSTQQRQDDMFTEVLGGISLAQQPERYVEFTQAKNQIQQRAVPVEELEQYNSKTEVNKTLAKYPNADAWLPLKANAVDMVVLINKETAEVIKIVDLRPWN
;
A
#
# COMPACT_ATOMS: atom_id res chain seq x y z
N MET A 1 5.46 -3.83 3.33
CA MET A 1 4.19 -3.35 2.77
C MET A 1 4.36 -1.88 2.50
N VAL A 2 4.25 -1.46 1.25
CA VAL A 2 4.51 -0.08 0.85
C VAL A 2 3.23 0.50 0.26
N LEU A 3 2.69 1.57 0.85
CA LEU A 3 1.58 2.31 0.25
C LEU A 3 2.13 3.17 -0.87
N HIS A 4 1.66 2.95 -2.09
CA HIS A 4 2.05 3.73 -3.27
C HIS A 4 0.79 4.08 -4.07
N ALA A 5 0.64 5.37 -4.38
CA ALA A 5 -0.53 5.94 -5.03
C ALA A 5 -1.86 5.60 -4.33
N ASP A 6 -2.54 4.55 -4.79
CA ASP A 6 -3.88 4.12 -4.36
C ASP A 6 -3.91 2.71 -3.76
N ARG A 7 -2.75 2.05 -3.61
CA ARG A 7 -2.68 0.64 -3.19
C ARG A 7 -1.47 0.35 -2.33
N PHE A 8 -1.53 -0.78 -1.63
CA PHE A 8 -0.36 -1.38 -1.03
C PHE A 8 0.34 -2.30 -2.02
N GLU A 9 1.67 -2.28 -1.99
CA GLU A 9 2.52 -3.21 -2.73
C GLU A 9 3.34 -4.05 -1.75
N LEU A 10 3.37 -5.36 -1.99
CA LEU A 10 4.26 -6.27 -1.29
C LEU A 10 5.66 -6.20 -1.92
N VAL A 11 6.56 -5.47 -1.26
CA VAL A 11 7.97 -5.40 -1.66
C VAL A 11 8.76 -6.37 -0.80
N ARG A 12 9.32 -7.41 -1.43
CA ARG A 12 10.21 -8.34 -0.74
C ARG A 12 11.61 -7.74 -0.67
N LYS A 13 12.40 -8.20 0.29
CA LYS A 13 13.79 -7.78 0.45
C LYS A 13 14.61 -7.86 -0.84
N ASN A 14 14.46 -8.93 -1.62
CA ASN A 14 15.20 -9.13 -2.86
C ASN A 14 14.71 -8.25 -4.02
N ASP A 15 13.56 -7.60 -3.88
CA ASP A 15 12.99 -6.69 -4.87
C ASP A 15 13.36 -5.22 -4.59
N ILE A 16 14.06 -4.93 -3.48
CA ILE A 16 14.45 -3.55 -3.09
C ILE A 16 15.62 -3.07 -3.94
N ILE A 17 15.49 -1.87 -4.50
CA ILE A 17 16.51 -1.20 -5.32
C ILE A 17 17.31 -0.27 -4.42
N LEU A 18 18.55 -0.65 -4.11
CA LEU A 18 19.42 0.09 -3.16
C LEU A 18 20.28 1.17 -3.82
N LYS A 19 20.03 1.50 -5.10
CA LYS A 19 20.88 2.38 -5.90
C LYS A 19 21.13 3.76 -5.25
N ASN A 20 20.11 4.33 -4.61
CA ASN A 20 20.21 5.63 -3.93
C ASN A 20 19.92 5.52 -2.43
N ILE A 21 20.31 4.41 -1.80
CA ILE A 21 20.00 4.15 -0.39
C ILE A 21 20.50 5.27 0.55
N ASP A 22 21.62 5.93 0.20
CA ASP A 22 22.18 7.05 0.97
C ASP A 22 21.25 8.29 1.00
N GLN A 23 20.28 8.37 0.08
CA GLN A 23 19.26 9.42 0.04
C GLN A 23 18.00 9.07 0.85
N ALA A 24 17.86 7.82 1.31
CA ALA A 24 16.76 7.39 2.15
C ALA A 24 16.87 7.98 3.56
N GLN A 25 15.72 8.15 4.23
CA GLN A 25 15.73 8.53 5.64
C GLN A 25 16.47 7.45 6.45
N PRO A 26 17.22 7.80 7.52
CA PRO A 26 18.08 6.87 8.23
C PRO A 26 17.41 5.55 8.63
N GLN A 27 16.14 5.59 9.03
CA GLN A 27 15.37 4.41 9.41
C GLN A 27 15.00 3.47 8.25
N PHE A 28 15.09 3.94 7.00
CA PHE A 28 14.86 3.17 5.77
C PHE A 28 16.14 2.79 5.03
N GLN A 29 17.31 3.23 5.51
CA GLN A 29 18.61 2.84 4.94
C GLN A 29 18.95 1.36 5.19
N HIS A 30 18.33 0.76 6.21
CA HIS A 30 18.52 -0.63 6.56
C HIS A 30 17.20 -1.39 6.46
N VAL A 31 17.21 -2.49 5.71
CA VAL A 31 16.04 -3.36 5.60
C VAL A 31 15.85 -4.11 6.92
N SER A 32 14.71 -3.91 7.58
CA SER A 32 14.38 -4.63 8.80
C SER A 32 14.24 -6.14 8.53
N TRP A 33 14.91 -6.96 9.35
CA TRP A 33 14.90 -8.43 9.21
C TRP A 33 13.84 -9.11 10.08
N SER A 34 13.27 -8.42 11.07
CA SER A 34 12.50 -9.06 12.15
C SER A 34 10.98 -8.95 12.00
N LYS A 35 10.47 -7.97 11.24
CA LYS A 35 9.02 -7.80 11.03
C LYS A 35 8.68 -7.10 9.71
N PRO A 36 7.53 -7.42 9.10
CA PRO A 36 6.97 -6.60 8.05
C PRO A 36 6.74 -5.16 8.54
N GLN A 37 7.17 -4.18 7.75
CA GLN A 37 6.92 -2.77 8.00
C GLN A 37 5.86 -2.24 7.03
N PHE A 38 5.02 -1.33 7.53
CA PHE A 38 4.18 -0.46 6.71
C PHE A 38 4.93 0.86 6.54
N VAL A 39 5.14 1.24 5.30
CA VAL A 39 5.74 2.52 4.90
C VAL A 39 4.92 3.09 3.75
N ALA A 40 5.12 4.35 3.40
CA ALA A 40 4.48 4.96 2.25
C ALA A 40 5.52 5.57 1.31
N VAL A 41 5.21 5.62 0.02
CA VAL A 41 5.95 6.42 -0.95
C VAL A 41 5.53 7.88 -0.80
N LYS A 42 6.51 8.78 -0.77
CA LYS A 42 6.29 10.22 -0.74
C LYS A 42 5.43 10.62 -1.93
N SER A 43 4.30 11.29 -1.66
CA SER A 43 3.45 11.84 -2.70
C SER A 43 4.22 12.83 -3.58
N ALA A 44 4.01 12.76 -4.89
CA ALA A 44 4.57 13.72 -5.84
C ALA A 44 4.12 15.15 -5.48
N SER A 45 5.08 16.08 -5.48
CA SER A 45 4.88 17.49 -5.12
C SER A 45 4.31 18.34 -6.27
N SER A 46 4.34 17.82 -7.50
CA SER A 46 3.85 18.50 -8.70
C SER A 46 3.35 17.50 -9.75
N THR A 47 2.57 18.00 -10.71
CA THR A 47 2.13 17.20 -11.87
C THR A 47 3.31 16.71 -12.69
N GLN A 48 4.34 17.54 -12.87
CA GLN A 48 5.56 17.15 -13.59
C GLN A 48 6.25 15.98 -12.89
N GLN A 49 6.46 16.07 -11.57
CA GLN A 49 7.07 14.99 -10.81
C GLN A 49 6.25 13.69 -10.94
N ARG A 50 4.92 13.78 -10.87
CA ARG A 50 4.04 12.62 -11.06
C ARG A 50 4.20 11.99 -12.45
N GLN A 51 4.37 12.81 -13.49
CA GLN A 51 4.62 12.31 -14.85
C GLN A 51 5.97 11.63 -14.94
N ASP A 52 7.04 12.24 -14.40
CA ASP A 52 8.39 11.67 -14.40
C ASP A 52 8.46 10.35 -13.62
N ASP A 53 7.78 10.29 -12.47
CA ASP A 53 7.61 9.09 -11.66
C ASP A 53 6.92 7.98 -12.48
N MET A 54 5.80 8.28 -13.14
CA MET A 54 5.10 7.33 -14.02
C MET A 54 5.98 6.85 -15.19
N PHE A 55 6.71 7.77 -15.85
CA PHE A 55 7.62 7.40 -16.93
C PHE A 55 8.73 6.48 -16.43
N THR A 56 9.28 6.74 -15.24
CA THR A 56 10.30 5.91 -14.62
C THR A 56 9.78 4.50 -14.36
N GLU A 57 8.55 4.36 -13.84
CA GLU A 57 7.97 3.06 -13.57
C GLU A 57 7.69 2.25 -14.84
N VAL A 58 7.11 2.91 -15.85
CA VAL A 58 6.76 2.26 -17.13
C VAL A 58 8.01 1.86 -17.93
N LEU A 59 8.98 2.76 -18.06
CA LEU A 59 10.20 2.50 -18.85
C LEU A 59 11.20 1.64 -18.08
N GLY A 60 11.27 1.82 -16.77
CA GLY A 60 12.18 1.05 -15.91
C GLY A 60 11.65 -0.34 -15.58
N GLY A 61 10.35 -0.60 -15.74
CA GLY A 61 9.72 -1.86 -15.32
C GLY A 61 9.82 -2.09 -13.82
N ILE A 62 9.91 -1.01 -13.04
CA ILE A 62 10.09 -1.03 -11.58
C ILE A 62 8.98 -0.21 -10.92
N SER A 63 8.72 -0.46 -9.66
CA SER A 63 7.81 0.35 -8.85
C SER A 63 8.61 1.34 -7.99
N LEU A 64 8.11 2.55 -7.79
CA LEU A 64 8.66 3.46 -6.78
C LEU A 64 8.58 2.87 -5.38
N ALA A 65 7.64 1.95 -5.15
CA ALA A 65 7.58 1.18 -3.91
C ALA A 65 8.85 0.36 -3.66
N GLN A 66 9.67 0.07 -4.67
CA GLN A 66 10.92 -0.68 -4.51
C GLN A 66 12.11 0.20 -4.11
N GLN A 67 11.94 1.52 -4.04
CA GLN A 67 13.02 2.52 -3.86
C GLN A 67 12.95 3.16 -2.46
N PRO A 68 13.81 2.77 -1.50
CA PRO A 68 13.77 3.29 -0.13
C PRO A 68 13.97 4.80 -0.01
N GLU A 69 14.65 5.43 -0.98
CA GLU A 69 14.80 6.90 -1.06
C GLU A 69 13.46 7.62 -1.23
N ARG A 70 12.42 6.91 -1.67
CA ARG A 70 11.06 7.44 -1.79
C ARG A 70 10.24 7.26 -0.52
N TYR A 71 10.74 6.54 0.49
CA TYR A 71 9.92 6.20 1.67
C TYR A 71 9.74 7.35 2.65
N VAL A 72 8.54 7.39 3.22
CA VAL A 72 8.16 8.19 4.38
C VAL A 72 7.48 7.29 5.41
N GLU A 73 7.48 7.75 6.67
CA GLU A 73 6.72 7.09 7.73
C GLU A 73 5.25 6.93 7.32
N PHE A 74 4.68 5.76 7.61
CA PHE A 74 3.29 5.46 7.23
C PHE A 74 2.28 6.46 7.81
N THR A 75 2.55 7.00 9.00
CA THR A 75 1.74 8.03 9.64
C THR A 75 1.61 9.32 8.81
N GLN A 76 2.60 9.62 7.96
CA GLN A 76 2.55 10.78 7.07
C GLN A 76 1.57 10.59 5.90
N ALA A 77 1.15 9.35 5.62
CA ALA A 77 0.20 9.04 4.56
C ALA A 77 -1.27 9.08 5.00
N LYS A 78 -1.59 9.52 6.23
CA LYS A 78 -2.96 9.55 6.76
C LYS A 78 -3.97 10.17 5.79
N ASN A 79 -3.69 11.38 5.29
CA ASN A 79 -4.58 12.07 4.36
C ASN A 79 -4.75 11.31 3.04
N GLN A 80 -3.67 10.70 2.53
CA GLN A 80 -3.71 9.91 1.30
C GLN A 80 -4.57 8.67 1.49
N ILE A 81 -4.39 7.95 2.61
CA ILE A 81 -5.21 6.77 2.96
C ILE A 81 -6.68 7.19 3.03
N GLN A 82 -7.01 8.24 3.79
CA GLN A 82 -8.38 8.74 3.92
C GLN A 82 -9.04 9.08 2.58
N GLN A 83 -8.29 9.68 1.65
CA GLN A 83 -8.80 10.05 0.34
C GLN A 83 -8.98 8.86 -0.61
N ARG A 84 -8.14 7.83 -0.48
CA ARG A 84 -8.12 6.67 -1.40
C ARG A 84 -8.89 5.46 -0.88
N ALA A 85 -9.11 5.38 0.42
CA ALA A 85 -9.84 4.33 1.11
C ALA A 85 -11.27 4.20 0.56
N VAL A 86 -11.57 3.00 0.06
CA VAL A 86 -12.88 2.64 -0.51
C VAL A 86 -13.75 2.03 0.60
N PRO A 87 -15.06 2.32 0.69
CA PRO A 87 -15.96 1.68 1.65
C PRO A 87 -15.94 0.15 1.55
N VAL A 88 -16.03 -0.55 2.70
CA VAL A 88 -15.99 -2.03 2.74
C VAL A 88 -17.14 -2.70 1.98
N GLU A 89 -18.26 -2.02 1.80
CA GLU A 89 -19.41 -2.50 1.04
C GLU A 89 -19.07 -2.71 -0.45
N GLU A 90 -18.11 -1.93 -0.99
CA GLU A 90 -17.68 -2.08 -2.38
C GLU A 90 -16.92 -3.39 -2.65
N LEU A 91 -16.48 -4.10 -1.60
CA LEU A 91 -15.88 -5.43 -1.76
C LEU A 91 -16.87 -6.45 -2.35
N GLU A 92 -18.18 -6.25 -2.18
CA GLU A 92 -19.21 -7.11 -2.78
C GLU A 92 -19.24 -7.03 -4.32
N GLN A 93 -18.58 -6.04 -4.93
CA GLN A 93 -18.44 -5.95 -6.39
C GLN A 93 -17.47 -7.03 -6.95
N TYR A 94 -16.54 -7.50 -6.12
CA TYR A 94 -15.44 -8.40 -6.51
C TYR A 94 -15.46 -9.73 -5.77
N ASN A 95 -16.32 -9.87 -4.76
CA ASN A 95 -16.37 -11.03 -3.87
C ASN A 95 -17.82 -11.41 -3.59
N SER A 96 -18.06 -12.66 -3.21
CA SER A 96 -19.40 -13.06 -2.79
C SER A 96 -19.81 -12.34 -1.50
N LYS A 97 -21.06 -11.88 -1.43
CA LYS A 97 -21.64 -11.23 -0.24
C LYS A 97 -21.45 -12.05 1.04
N THR A 98 -21.54 -13.38 0.93
CA THR A 98 -21.33 -14.31 2.05
C THR A 98 -19.90 -14.24 2.59
N GLU A 99 -18.89 -14.21 1.71
CA GLU A 99 -17.48 -14.13 2.11
C GLU A 99 -17.12 -12.78 2.70
N VAL A 100 -17.62 -11.70 2.12
CA VAL A 100 -17.44 -10.34 2.64
C VAL A 100 -18.00 -10.24 4.07
N ASN A 101 -19.26 -10.62 4.27
CA ASN A 101 -19.91 -10.56 5.59
C ASN A 101 -19.20 -11.43 6.64
N LYS A 102 -18.81 -12.66 6.27
CA LYS A 102 -18.07 -13.56 7.15
C LYS A 102 -16.70 -12.99 7.56
N THR A 103 -16.06 -12.25 6.67
CA THR A 103 -14.77 -11.63 6.92
C THR A 103 -14.90 -10.38 7.78
N LEU A 104 -15.81 -9.47 7.43
CA LEU A 104 -16.04 -8.22 8.17
C LEU A 104 -16.55 -8.45 9.59
N ALA A 105 -17.32 -9.52 9.84
CA ALA A 105 -17.74 -9.90 11.19
C ALA A 105 -16.57 -10.14 12.16
N LYS A 106 -15.37 -10.48 11.66
CA LYS A 106 -14.16 -10.65 12.48
C LYS A 106 -13.43 -9.34 12.77
N TYR A 107 -13.74 -8.29 12.01
CA TYR A 107 -13.03 -7.01 12.01
C TYR A 107 -14.04 -5.85 12.06
N PRO A 108 -14.83 -5.73 13.15
CA PRO A 108 -15.93 -4.75 13.23
C PRO A 108 -15.46 -3.29 13.20
N ASN A 109 -14.17 -3.03 13.41
CA ASN A 109 -13.59 -1.69 13.39
C ASN A 109 -13.17 -1.24 11.97
N ALA A 110 -13.33 -2.10 10.95
CA ALA A 110 -13.00 -1.79 9.56
C ALA A 110 -14.22 -1.20 8.84
N ASP A 111 -14.06 0.01 8.34
CA ASP A 111 -15.06 0.78 7.59
C ASP A 111 -14.62 1.07 6.14
N ALA A 112 -13.34 0.85 5.82
CA ALA A 112 -12.83 0.98 4.48
C ALA A 112 -11.72 -0.02 4.15
N TRP A 113 -11.28 -0.02 2.90
CA TRP A 113 -10.21 -0.88 2.40
C TRP A 113 -9.36 -0.21 1.32
N LEU A 114 -8.16 -0.76 1.13
CA LEU A 114 -7.26 -0.46 0.02
C LEU A 114 -6.78 -1.77 -0.63
N PRO A 115 -6.55 -1.79 -1.95
CA PRO A 115 -5.99 -2.97 -2.61
C PRO A 115 -4.59 -3.31 -2.11
N LEU A 116 -4.26 -4.61 -2.11
CA LEU A 116 -2.91 -5.12 -1.97
C LEU A 116 -2.50 -5.84 -3.25
N LYS A 117 -1.54 -5.26 -3.96
CA LYS A 117 -0.82 -5.92 -5.04
C LYS A 117 0.27 -6.83 -4.48
N ALA A 118 0.16 -8.13 -4.73
CA ALA A 118 1.15 -9.12 -4.32
C ALA A 118 1.59 -9.98 -5.51
N ASN A 119 2.65 -10.77 -5.31
CA ASN A 119 3.25 -11.52 -6.42
C ASN A 119 2.42 -12.70 -6.90
N ALA A 120 1.60 -13.29 -6.02
CA ALA A 120 0.83 -14.49 -6.31
C ALA A 120 -0.66 -14.19 -6.46
N VAL A 121 -1.24 -13.56 -5.44
CA VAL A 121 -2.66 -13.28 -5.39
C VAL A 121 -2.88 -11.92 -4.75
N ASP A 122 -3.58 -11.05 -5.46
CA ASP A 122 -3.95 -9.74 -4.95
C ASP A 122 -5.02 -9.87 -3.86
N MET A 123 -4.87 -9.06 -2.83
CA MET A 123 -5.63 -9.15 -1.59
C MET A 123 -6.17 -7.78 -1.19
N VAL A 124 -6.81 -7.72 -0.03
CA VAL A 124 -7.40 -6.50 0.50
C VAL A 124 -6.75 -6.15 1.84
N VAL A 125 -6.45 -4.87 2.04
CA VAL A 125 -6.06 -4.32 3.34
C VAL A 125 -7.27 -3.59 3.92
N LEU A 126 -7.85 -4.15 4.98
CA LEU A 126 -8.89 -3.50 5.78
C LEU A 126 -8.27 -2.40 6.64
N ILE A 127 -8.93 -1.25 6.67
CA ILE A 127 -8.48 -0.06 7.37
C ILE A 127 -9.62 0.57 8.15
N ASN A 128 -9.25 1.31 9.21
CA ASN A 128 -10.13 2.31 9.78
C ASN A 128 -9.85 3.63 9.06
N LYS A 129 -10.86 4.18 8.38
CA LYS A 129 -10.71 5.38 7.54
C LYS A 129 -10.43 6.61 8.38
N GLU A 130 -11.09 6.78 9.52
CA GLU A 130 -10.88 7.93 10.41
C GLU A 130 -9.45 7.99 10.95
N THR A 131 -8.94 6.88 11.49
CA THR A 131 -7.60 6.82 12.09
C THR A 131 -6.50 6.58 11.05
N ALA A 132 -6.85 6.10 9.85
CA ALA A 132 -5.94 5.60 8.81
C ALA A 132 -5.08 4.41 9.27
N GLU A 133 -5.59 3.63 10.22
CA GLU A 133 -4.90 2.45 10.75
C GLU A 133 -5.16 1.21 9.90
N VAL A 134 -4.12 0.40 9.72
CA VAL A 134 -4.25 -0.92 9.11
C VAL A 134 -4.77 -1.91 10.13
N ILE A 135 -5.95 -2.49 9.85
CA ILE A 135 -6.59 -3.46 10.73
C ILE A 135 -6.13 -4.87 10.36
N LYS A 136 -6.26 -5.24 9.09
CA LYS A 136 -5.93 -6.60 8.65
C LYS A 136 -5.75 -6.71 7.14
N ILE A 137 -4.82 -7.57 6.71
CA ILE A 137 -4.80 -8.10 5.35
C ILE A 137 -5.69 -9.34 5.29
N VAL A 138 -6.68 -9.34 4.42
CA VAL A 138 -7.67 -10.41 4.26
C VAL A 138 -7.64 -10.99 2.86
N ASP A 139 -7.98 -12.27 2.77
CA ASP A 139 -8.07 -13.01 1.50
C ASP A 139 -9.41 -12.72 0.81
N LEU A 140 -9.60 -11.45 0.42
CA LEU A 140 -10.65 -10.96 -0.47
C LEU A 140 -9.98 -10.35 -1.70
N ARG A 141 -10.72 -10.25 -2.80
CA ARG A 141 -10.22 -9.73 -4.07
C ARG A 141 -10.54 -8.25 -4.23
N PRO A 142 -9.56 -7.43 -4.63
CA PRO A 142 -9.78 -6.01 -4.91
C PRO A 142 -10.28 -5.74 -6.34
N TRP A 143 -10.30 -6.75 -7.21
CA TRP A 143 -10.75 -6.72 -8.60
C TRP A 143 -11.10 -8.14 -9.09
N ASN A 144 -11.84 -8.24 -10.19
CA ASN A 144 -12.11 -9.51 -10.91
C ASN A 144 -11.18 -9.68 -12.11
#